data_AF-A0A6F9C9W8-F1
#
_entry.id   AF-A0A6F9C9W8-F1
#
_cell.length_a   1.000
_cell.length_b   1.000
_cell.length_c   1.000
_cell.angle_alpha   90.00
_cell.angle_beta   90.00
_cell.angle_gamma   90.00
#
_symmetry.space_group_name_H-M   'P 1'
#
loop_
_entity.id
_entity.type
_entity.pdbx_description
1 polymer ?
#
loop_
_entity_poly.entity_id
_entity_poly.type
_entity_poly.pdbx_seq_one_letter_code
_entity_poly.pdbx_strand_id
1 'polypeptide(L)'
;DPSSSPLGKGPETLFAGQKLNDNEWHMVKVVRRGKNFQLSVDNVTVEGQMTGAHTRLEFHNIETGIMTERRFISVVPSNFIGHLQGLTVNGVPYLDQCKNGDISYCELNARFGMRHIIADPVTFRTKASYLALATLQAYASMHLFFQFKTTTSDGLLLFNSGDGSDFIVVELVKGWVWTFDWC
;
A
#
# COMPACT_ATOMS: atom_id res chain seq x y z
N ASP A 1 -10.21 -3.71 -42.26
CA ASP A 1 -10.46 -3.75 -40.80
C ASP A 1 -9.16 -3.63 -40.01
N PRO A 2 -8.89 -2.48 -39.39
CA PRO A 2 -7.91 -2.39 -38.31
C PRO A 2 -8.66 -2.54 -36.97
N SER A 3 -8.58 -3.74 -36.41
CA SER A 3 -9.07 -4.09 -35.08
C SER A 3 -8.27 -3.36 -33.99
N SER A 4 -8.96 -2.44 -33.30
CA SER A 4 -8.78 -2.05 -31.89
C SER A 4 -7.36 -2.01 -31.34
N SER A 5 -6.69 -0.86 -31.50
CA SER A 5 -5.61 -0.44 -30.61
C SER A 5 -6.21 -0.11 -29.23
N PRO A 6 -5.63 -0.57 -28.11
CA PRO A 6 -6.14 -0.24 -26.79
C PRO A 6 -6.00 1.26 -26.56
N LEU A 7 -7.12 1.86 -26.18
CA LEU A 7 -7.23 3.20 -25.66
C LEU A 7 -6.15 3.52 -24.61
N GLY A 8 -5.43 4.63 -24.79
CA GLY A 8 -4.94 5.44 -23.66
C GLY A 8 -3.44 5.73 -23.63
N LYS A 9 -3.09 7.02 -23.74
CA LYS A 9 -1.75 7.56 -23.54
C LYS A 9 -1.35 7.47 -22.06
N GLY A 10 -0.94 6.29 -21.58
CA GLY A 10 -0.43 6.09 -20.22
C GLY A 10 -1.42 6.44 -19.08
N PRO A 11 -1.05 6.17 -17.83
CA PRO A 11 -1.85 6.55 -16.67
C PRO A 11 -1.74 8.05 -16.37
N GLU A 12 -2.86 8.67 -15.98
CA GLU A 12 -2.87 10.01 -15.38
C GLU A 12 -2.76 9.87 -13.86
N THR A 13 -1.78 10.55 -13.25
CA THR A 13 -1.45 10.38 -11.82
C THR A 13 -1.51 11.71 -11.06
N LEU A 14 -2.16 11.71 -9.90
CA LEU A 14 -2.16 12.82 -8.94
C LEU A 14 -1.67 12.33 -7.58
N PHE A 15 -0.95 13.19 -6.86
CA PHE A 15 -0.40 12.91 -5.54
C PHE A 15 -0.81 14.03 -4.58
N ALA A 16 -1.23 13.67 -3.36
CA ALA A 16 -1.61 14.61 -2.31
C ALA A 16 -1.25 14.06 -0.93
N GLY A 17 -0.87 14.96 -0.01
CA GLY A 17 -0.43 14.60 1.34
C GLY A 17 1.03 14.15 1.42
N GLN A 18 1.54 14.08 2.65
CA GLN A 18 2.89 13.61 2.97
C GLN A 18 2.84 12.90 4.33
N LYS A 19 3.70 11.88 4.54
CA LYS A 19 3.86 11.16 5.81
C LYS A 19 2.55 10.57 6.38
N LEU A 20 1.66 10.09 5.49
CA LEU A 20 0.35 9.53 5.84
C LEU A 20 0.41 8.11 6.45
N ASN A 21 1.62 7.62 6.73
CA ASN A 21 1.89 6.30 7.30
C ASN A 21 2.21 6.42 8.81
N ASP A 22 1.48 7.28 9.51
CA ASP A 22 1.63 7.61 10.93
C ASP A 22 0.70 6.81 11.85
N ASN A 23 -0.10 5.90 11.27
CA ASN A 23 -1.11 5.09 11.96
C ASN A 23 -2.29 5.91 12.54
N GLU A 24 -2.50 7.13 12.04
CA GLU A 24 -3.70 7.92 12.27
C GLU A 24 -4.71 7.78 11.12
N TRP A 25 -5.95 8.21 11.37
CA TRP A 25 -6.98 8.21 10.33
C TRP A 25 -6.80 9.39 9.37
N HIS A 26 -6.75 9.08 8.08
CA HIS A 26 -6.77 10.08 7.00
C HIS A 26 -8.01 9.93 6.13
N MET A 27 -8.58 11.05 5.69
CA MET A 27 -9.73 11.07 4.80
C MET A 27 -9.29 11.33 3.36
N VAL A 28 -9.59 10.38 2.46
CA VAL A 28 -9.33 10.51 1.03
C VAL A 28 -10.63 10.74 0.28
N LYS A 29 -10.67 11.78 -0.56
CA LYS A 29 -11.80 12.09 -1.43
C LYS A 29 -11.33 12.27 -2.87
N VAL A 30 -11.99 11.56 -3.78
CA VAL A 30 -11.75 11.67 -5.22
C VAL A 30 -13.01 12.19 -5.90
N VAL A 31 -12.88 13.23 -6.71
CA VAL A 31 -13.95 13.75 -7.55
C VAL A 31 -13.47 13.77 -9.00
N ARG A 32 -14.26 13.17 -9.90
CA ARG A 32 -14.00 13.19 -11.34
C ARG A 32 -15.20 13.80 -12.07
N ARG A 33 -14.95 14.82 -12.88
CA ARG A 33 -15.95 15.44 -13.77
C ARG A 33 -15.40 15.51 -15.20
N GLY A 34 -15.79 14.55 -16.02
CA GLY A 34 -15.26 14.42 -17.37
C GLY A 34 -13.75 14.20 -17.36
N LYS A 35 -13.00 15.22 -17.78
CA LYS A 35 -11.53 15.24 -17.79
C LYS A 35 -10.91 15.85 -16.53
N ASN A 36 -11.70 16.47 -15.67
CA ASN A 36 -11.20 17.15 -14.48
C ASN A 36 -11.21 16.19 -13.30
N PHE A 37 -10.12 16.16 -12.55
CA PHE A 37 -9.91 15.33 -11.37
C PHE A 37 -9.55 16.21 -10.20
N GLN A 38 -10.05 15.85 -9.04
CA GLN A 38 -9.68 16.44 -7.77
C GLN A 38 -9.41 15.31 -6.79
N LEU A 39 -8.24 15.36 -6.17
CA LEU A 39 -7.84 14.49 -5.08
C LEU A 39 -7.67 15.35 -3.84
N SER A 40 -8.41 15.03 -2.79
CA SER A 40 -8.25 15.63 -1.47
C SER A 40 -7.80 14.57 -0.47
N VAL A 41 -6.78 14.89 0.30
CA VAL A 41 -6.32 14.13 1.46
C VAL A 41 -6.34 15.07 2.65
N ASP A 42 -7.24 14.81 3.59
CA ASP A 42 -7.56 15.71 4.71
C ASP A 42 -7.87 17.13 4.21
N ASN A 43 -7.00 18.10 4.54
CA ASN A 43 -7.13 19.51 4.16
C ASN A 43 -6.34 19.88 2.89
N VAL A 44 -5.59 18.94 2.31
CA VAL A 44 -4.78 19.17 1.11
C VAL A 44 -5.58 18.73 -0.11
N THR A 45 -5.75 19.62 -1.09
CA THR A 45 -6.46 19.31 -2.34
C THR A 45 -5.58 19.63 -3.54
N VAL A 46 -5.52 18.69 -4.48
CA VAL A 46 -4.79 18.79 -5.75
C VAL A 46 -5.76 18.52 -6.89
N GLU A 47 -5.66 19.31 -7.94
CA GLU A 47 -6.48 19.17 -9.14
C GLU A 47 -5.62 18.74 -10.32
N GLY A 48 -6.24 18.03 -11.26
CA GLY A 48 -5.60 17.57 -12.49
C GLY A 48 -6.57 17.52 -13.64
N GLN A 49 -6.02 17.46 -14.85
CA GLN A 49 -6.79 17.36 -16.07
C GLN A 49 -6.22 16.26 -16.95
N MET A 50 -7.07 15.31 -17.35
CA MET A 50 -6.74 14.25 -18.28
C MET A 50 -6.29 14.80 -19.63
N THR A 51 -5.24 14.20 -20.17
CA THR A 51 -4.88 14.34 -21.58
C THR A 51 -5.74 13.41 -22.46
N GLY A 52 -5.91 13.79 -23.73
CA GLY A 52 -6.70 13.01 -24.69
C GLY A 52 -8.21 13.24 -24.61
N ALA A 53 -8.96 12.48 -25.42
CA ALA A 53 -10.41 12.66 -25.61
C ALA A 53 -11.28 11.72 -24.76
N HIS A 54 -10.70 10.65 -24.23
CA HIS A 54 -11.45 9.60 -23.53
C HIS A 54 -11.79 10.01 -22.10
N THR A 55 -13.07 9.88 -21.74
CA THR A 55 -13.59 10.27 -20.41
C THR A 55 -14.39 9.17 -19.73
N ARG A 56 -14.76 8.10 -20.44
CA ARG A 56 -15.52 6.97 -19.92
C ARG A 56 -14.60 6.03 -19.13
N LEU A 57 -15.07 5.62 -17.95
CA LEU A 57 -14.41 4.63 -17.10
C LEU A 57 -15.36 3.44 -16.97
N GLU A 58 -14.85 2.24 -17.24
CA GLU A 58 -15.58 0.99 -17.09
C GLU A 58 -14.87 0.14 -16.05
N PHE A 59 -15.62 -0.34 -15.07
CA PHE A 59 -15.16 -1.25 -14.05
C PHE A 59 -16.30 -2.18 -13.66
N HIS A 60 -15.96 -3.41 -13.29
CA HIS A 60 -16.91 -4.41 -12.84
C HIS A 60 -16.91 -4.55 -11.32
N ASN A 61 -15.73 -4.36 -10.71
CA ASN A 61 -15.51 -4.57 -9.28
C ASN A 61 -14.94 -3.31 -8.63
N ILE A 62 -15.28 -3.11 -7.36
CA ILE A 62 -14.59 -2.17 -6.47
C ILE A 62 -13.79 -3.03 -5.50
N GLU A 63 -12.46 -2.99 -5.62
CA GLU A 63 -11.56 -3.84 -4.85
C GLU A 63 -10.86 -3.05 -3.75
N THR A 64 -10.66 -3.67 -2.58
CA THR A 64 -9.89 -3.11 -1.47
C THR A 64 -8.98 -4.18 -0.89
N GLY A 65 -7.90 -3.77 -0.21
CA GLY A 65 -6.97 -4.72 0.40
C GLY A 65 -5.98 -5.30 -0.61
N ILE A 66 -6.50 -6.03 -1.60
CA ILE A 66 -5.74 -6.77 -2.60
C ILE A 66 -6.37 -6.52 -3.97
N MET A 67 -5.53 -6.26 -4.97
CA MET A 67 -5.98 -6.20 -6.37
C MET A 67 -6.04 -7.60 -6.96
N THR A 68 -7.25 -8.06 -7.29
CA THR A 68 -7.52 -9.40 -7.80
C THR A 68 -7.56 -9.46 -9.33
N GLU A 69 -8.08 -8.43 -9.99
CA GLU A 69 -8.03 -8.33 -11.45
C GLU A 69 -6.69 -7.75 -11.92
N ARG A 70 -5.90 -8.56 -12.64
CA ARG A 70 -4.50 -8.23 -13.00
C ARG A 70 -4.25 -8.27 -14.50
N ARG A 71 -5.25 -8.57 -15.34
CA ARG A 71 -5.05 -8.86 -16.77
C ARG A 71 -4.43 -7.71 -17.58
N PHE A 72 -4.56 -6.47 -17.13
CA PHE A 72 -4.19 -5.28 -17.90
C PHE A 72 -3.18 -4.35 -17.20
N ILE A 73 -2.54 -4.82 -16.12
CA ILE A 73 -1.65 -3.99 -15.29
C ILE A 73 -0.24 -4.57 -15.28
N SER A 74 0.76 -3.74 -15.61
CA SER A 74 2.18 -4.10 -15.62
C SER A 74 2.84 -4.08 -14.24
N VAL A 75 2.30 -3.27 -13.30
CA VAL A 75 2.82 -3.13 -11.94
C VAL A 75 1.67 -3.21 -10.94
N VAL A 76 1.65 -4.28 -10.14
CA VAL A 76 0.63 -4.49 -9.11
C VAL A 76 1.07 -3.80 -7.82
N PRO A 77 0.23 -2.94 -7.22
CA PRO A 77 0.51 -2.39 -5.89
C PRO A 77 0.64 -3.48 -4.83
N SER A 78 1.46 -3.24 -3.80
CA SER A 78 1.51 -4.09 -2.62
C SER A 78 0.15 -4.19 -1.93
N ASN A 79 -0.12 -5.32 -1.27
CA ASN A 79 -1.34 -5.49 -0.48
C ASN A 79 -1.40 -4.47 0.67
N PHE A 80 -2.61 -4.02 1.00
CA PHE A 80 -2.84 -3.06 2.07
C PHE A 80 -2.83 -3.74 3.44
N ILE A 81 -2.10 -3.13 4.39
CA ILE A 81 -2.06 -3.52 5.80
C ILE A 81 -2.52 -2.31 6.61
N GLY A 82 -3.71 -2.40 7.20
CA GLY A 82 -4.31 -1.31 7.95
C GLY A 82 -5.82 -1.50 8.09
N HIS A 83 -6.51 -0.42 8.48
CA HIS A 83 -7.96 -0.38 8.57
C HIS A 83 -8.51 0.59 7.52
N LEU A 84 -9.65 0.22 6.93
CA LEU A 84 -10.41 1.08 6.04
C LEU A 84 -11.78 1.30 6.65
N GLN A 85 -12.32 2.51 6.47
CA GLN A 85 -13.67 2.86 6.90
C GLN A 85 -14.29 3.83 5.91
N GLY A 86 -15.62 3.81 5.79
CA GLY A 86 -16.36 4.84 5.07
C GLY A 86 -16.20 4.83 3.55
N LEU A 87 -15.79 3.70 2.94
CA LEU A 87 -15.69 3.59 1.48
C LEU A 87 -17.07 3.85 0.86
N THR A 88 -17.16 4.98 0.18
CA THR A 88 -18.37 5.42 -0.51
C THR A 88 -18.03 5.69 -1.96
N VAL A 89 -18.71 5.01 -2.88
CA VAL A 89 -18.54 5.23 -4.33
C VAL A 89 -19.89 5.60 -4.92
N ASN A 90 -19.96 6.77 -5.56
CA ASN A 90 -21.22 7.32 -6.11
C ASN A 90 -22.38 7.34 -5.11
N GLY A 91 -22.08 7.62 -3.84
CA GLY A 91 -23.07 7.69 -2.75
C GLY A 91 -23.43 6.35 -2.11
N VAL A 92 -22.88 5.23 -2.59
CA VAL A 92 -23.14 3.89 -2.03
C VAL A 92 -22.07 3.53 -0.99
N PRO A 93 -22.43 3.29 0.30
CA PRO A 93 -21.48 2.95 1.37
C PRO A 93 -21.21 1.43 1.40
N TYR A 94 -20.29 0.97 0.55
CA TYR A 94 -20.09 -0.47 0.29
C TYR A 94 -19.67 -1.29 1.52
N LEU A 95 -18.82 -0.75 2.40
CA LEU A 95 -18.38 -1.47 3.60
C LEU A 95 -19.52 -1.71 4.58
N ASP A 96 -20.41 -0.72 4.75
CA ASP A 96 -21.54 -0.82 5.68
C ASP A 96 -22.63 -1.74 5.12
N GLN A 97 -22.98 -1.60 3.84
CA GLN A 97 -23.95 -2.49 3.18
C GLN A 97 -23.47 -3.94 3.19
N CYS A 98 -22.18 -4.17 2.95
CA CYS A 98 -21.60 -5.50 3.02
C CYS A 98 -21.65 -6.09 4.44
N LYS A 99 -21.31 -5.29 5.46
CA LYS A 99 -21.37 -5.70 6.87
C LYS A 99 -22.78 -6.05 7.32
N ASN A 100 -23.77 -5.29 6.87
CA ASN A 100 -25.17 -5.47 7.26
C ASN A 100 -25.88 -6.58 6.46
N GLY A 101 -25.30 -7.02 5.34
CA GLY A 101 -25.92 -7.98 4.43
C GLY A 101 -26.96 -7.36 3.49
N ASP A 102 -26.93 -6.03 3.29
CA ASP A 102 -27.83 -5.31 2.39
C ASP A 102 -27.53 -5.62 0.90
N ILE A 103 -26.31 -6.07 0.62
CA ILE A 103 -25.86 -6.51 -0.70
C ILE A 103 -25.34 -7.96 -0.64
N SER A 104 -25.69 -8.77 -1.63
CA SER A 104 -25.26 -10.17 -1.72
C SER A 104 -23.97 -10.36 -2.53
N TYR A 105 -23.53 -9.34 -3.26
CA TYR A 105 -22.37 -9.39 -4.16
C TYR A 105 -21.08 -8.86 -3.50
N CYS A 106 -20.91 -9.11 -2.20
CA CYS A 106 -19.70 -8.75 -1.47
C CYS A 106 -18.86 -10.00 -1.18
N GLU A 107 -17.66 -10.06 -1.74
CA GLU A 107 -16.70 -11.14 -1.49
C GLU A 107 -15.53 -10.60 -0.65
N LEU A 108 -15.32 -11.17 0.54
CA LEU A 108 -14.27 -10.69 1.46
C LEU A 108 -13.62 -11.80 2.28
N ASN A 109 -12.30 -11.69 2.47
CA ASN A 109 -11.53 -12.41 3.48
C ASN A 109 -11.04 -11.48 4.60
N ALA A 110 -11.35 -10.17 4.50
CA ALA A 110 -11.10 -9.19 5.52
C ALA A 110 -11.95 -9.48 6.77
N ARG A 111 -11.68 -8.77 7.88
CA ARG A 111 -12.49 -8.91 9.08
C ARG A 111 -12.91 -7.53 9.55
N PHE A 112 -14.17 -7.39 9.95
CA PHE A 112 -14.72 -6.14 10.47
C PHE A 112 -14.22 -5.86 11.90
N GLY A 113 -14.14 -4.57 12.23
CA GLY A 113 -13.76 -4.07 13.55
C GLY A 113 -12.27 -3.72 13.69
N MET A 114 -11.98 -2.89 14.68
CA MET A 114 -10.62 -2.47 15.01
C MET A 114 -9.88 -3.54 15.81
N ARG A 115 -8.61 -3.75 15.48
CA ARG A 115 -7.70 -4.60 16.24
C ARG A 115 -6.25 -4.28 15.87
N HIS A 116 -5.33 -4.64 16.76
CA HIS A 116 -3.93 -4.63 16.43
C HIS A 116 -3.65 -5.65 15.31
N ILE A 117 -2.96 -5.21 14.26
CA ILE A 117 -2.60 -6.07 13.11
C ILE A 117 -1.18 -6.57 13.33
N ILE A 118 -1.03 -7.89 13.25
CA ILE A 118 0.26 -8.57 13.13
C ILE A 118 0.17 -9.34 11.81
N ALA A 119 0.87 -8.86 10.79
CA ALA A 119 0.86 -9.46 9.46
C ALA A 119 1.87 -10.61 9.40
N ASP A 120 1.39 -11.80 9.03
CA ASP A 120 2.19 -13.00 8.73
C ASP A 120 3.40 -13.24 9.65
N PRO A 121 3.20 -13.43 10.96
CA PRO A 121 4.30 -13.57 11.91
C PRO A 121 5.13 -14.82 11.62
N VAL A 122 6.46 -14.64 11.59
CA VAL A 122 7.45 -15.72 11.45
C VAL A 122 8.29 -15.83 12.73
N THR A 123 8.73 -17.04 13.08
CA THR A 123 9.57 -17.29 14.27
C THR A 123 10.95 -17.82 13.87
N PHE A 124 12.00 -17.05 14.19
CA PHE A 124 13.39 -17.49 14.14
C PHE A 124 13.73 -18.19 15.45
N ARG A 125 13.87 -19.52 15.44
CA ARG A 125 14.01 -20.33 16.66
C ARG A 125 15.39 -20.24 17.30
N THR A 126 16.42 -19.97 16.50
CA THR A 126 17.81 -19.86 16.96
C THR A 126 18.42 -18.56 16.46
N LYS A 127 19.43 -18.03 17.17
CA LYS A 127 20.14 -16.80 16.77
C LYS A 127 20.83 -16.92 15.40
N ALA A 128 21.14 -18.13 14.96
CA ALA A 128 21.77 -18.41 13.66
C ALA A 128 20.75 -18.59 12.53
N SER A 129 19.45 -18.64 12.82
CA SER A 129 18.42 -18.76 11.80
C SER A 129 18.24 -17.43 11.08
N TYR A 130 18.29 -17.43 9.74
CA TYR A 130 18.06 -16.25 8.91
C TYR A 130 17.36 -16.64 7.60
N LEU A 131 16.78 -15.65 6.92
CA LEU A 131 16.26 -15.77 5.56
C LEU A 131 17.08 -14.86 4.65
N ALA A 132 17.49 -15.37 3.49
CA ALA A 132 18.05 -14.56 2.43
C ALA A 132 16.92 -14.15 1.48
N LEU A 133 16.70 -12.84 1.34
CA LEU A 133 15.71 -12.24 0.45
C LEU A 133 16.40 -11.54 -0.71
N ALA A 134 15.63 -11.16 -1.73
CA ALA A 134 16.15 -10.33 -2.82
C ALA A 134 16.71 -9.00 -2.28
N THR A 135 17.75 -8.50 -2.93
CA THR A 135 18.43 -7.25 -2.54
C THR A 135 17.46 -6.08 -2.54
N LEU A 136 17.50 -5.27 -1.48
CA LEU A 136 16.66 -4.08 -1.35
C LEU A 136 16.94 -3.12 -2.50
N GLN A 137 15.87 -2.68 -3.16
CA GLN A 137 15.93 -1.76 -4.29
C GLN A 137 15.68 -0.33 -3.77
N ALA A 138 16.72 0.35 -3.29
CA ALA A 138 16.63 1.64 -2.60
C ALA A 138 17.07 2.83 -3.48
N TYR A 139 16.52 2.94 -4.70
CA TYR A 139 17.02 3.89 -5.70
C TYR A 139 16.68 5.38 -5.45
N ALA A 140 15.64 5.70 -4.67
CA ALA A 140 15.18 7.08 -4.47
C ALA A 140 14.72 7.38 -3.04
N SER A 141 13.92 6.48 -2.46
CA SER A 141 13.54 6.51 -1.05
C SER A 141 13.39 5.09 -0.51
N MET A 142 13.57 4.92 0.79
CA MET A 142 13.43 3.64 1.46
C MET A 142 12.51 3.77 2.68
N HIS A 143 11.50 2.91 2.73
CA HIS A 143 10.58 2.81 3.86
C HIS A 143 10.63 1.37 4.37
N LEU A 144 11.25 1.17 5.53
CA LEU A 144 11.29 -0.13 6.21
C LEU A 144 10.26 -0.16 7.33
N PHE A 145 9.42 -1.18 7.32
CA PHE A 145 8.47 -1.43 8.39
C PHE A 145 8.42 -2.93 8.68
N PHE A 146 8.64 -3.29 9.94
CA PHE A 146 8.41 -4.63 10.46
C PHE A 146 8.11 -4.55 11.96
N GLN A 147 7.42 -5.58 12.47
CA GLN A 147 7.19 -5.76 13.90
C GLN A 147 8.02 -6.94 14.38
N PHE A 148 8.61 -6.83 15.58
CA PHE A 148 9.37 -7.93 16.17
C PHE A 148 9.01 -8.10 17.66
N LYS A 149 9.23 -9.31 18.17
CA LYS A 149 9.08 -9.65 19.59
C LYS A 149 10.19 -10.63 19.97
N THR A 150 10.96 -10.29 21.00
CA THR A 150 12.06 -11.12 21.49
C THR A 150 12.28 -10.88 22.98
N THR A 151 12.83 -11.88 23.67
CA THR A 151 13.36 -11.74 25.04
C THR A 151 14.88 -11.56 25.06
N THR A 152 15.54 -11.65 23.90
CA THR A 152 16.98 -11.50 23.77
C THR A 152 17.33 -10.02 23.72
N SER A 153 18.39 -9.60 24.40
CA SER A 153 18.86 -8.20 24.41
C SER A 153 19.68 -7.81 23.20
N ASP A 154 20.27 -8.78 22.49
CA ASP A 154 21.22 -8.53 21.40
C ASP A 154 20.96 -9.46 20.21
N GLY A 155 21.00 -8.91 19.00
CA GLY A 155 20.86 -9.66 17.77
C GLY A 155 20.68 -8.79 16.52
N LEU A 156 21.20 -9.27 15.39
CA LEU A 156 21.00 -8.67 14.07
C LEU A 156 19.57 -8.94 13.58
N LEU A 157 18.86 -7.91 13.15
CA LEU A 157 17.47 -8.01 12.67
C LEU A 157 17.39 -7.91 11.14
N LEU A 158 18.18 -7.02 10.53
CA LEU A 158 18.24 -6.83 9.08
C LEU A 158 19.67 -6.47 8.67
N PHE A 159 20.12 -7.03 7.56
CA PHE A 159 21.36 -6.66 6.90
C PHE A 159 21.17 -6.66 5.38
N ASN A 160 21.63 -5.61 4.72
CA ASN A 160 21.72 -5.55 3.27
C ASN A 160 22.99 -4.78 2.89
N SER A 161 23.80 -5.32 1.99
CA SER A 161 25.02 -4.68 1.49
C SER A 161 24.85 -4.28 0.02
N GLY A 162 25.37 -3.11 -0.33
CA GLY A 162 25.47 -2.60 -1.70
C GLY A 162 26.88 -2.76 -2.28
N ASP A 163 27.19 -1.95 -3.28
CA ASP A 163 28.51 -1.92 -3.90
C ASP A 163 29.53 -1.23 -2.98
N GLY A 164 30.77 -1.70 -3.01
CA GLY A 164 31.85 -1.12 -2.20
C GLY A 164 31.62 -1.30 -0.70
N SER A 165 31.38 -0.20 0.00
CA SER A 165 31.19 -0.16 1.46
C SER A 165 29.77 0.13 1.89
N ASP A 166 28.83 0.15 0.95
CA ASP A 166 27.45 0.53 1.24
C ASP A 166 26.75 -0.58 2.01
N PHE A 167 26.06 -0.23 3.08
CA PHE A 167 25.24 -1.20 3.81
C PHE A 167 24.13 -0.51 4.59
N ILE A 168 23.12 -1.30 4.92
CA ILE A 168 22.16 -0.99 5.98
C ILE A 168 22.08 -2.17 6.96
N VAL A 169 22.10 -1.82 8.24
CA VAL A 169 21.94 -2.72 9.37
C VAL A 169 20.81 -2.21 10.25
N VAL A 170 19.93 -3.12 10.68
CA VAL A 170 19.08 -2.90 11.85
C VAL A 170 19.43 -3.97 12.86
N GLU A 171 19.78 -3.57 14.08
CA GLU A 171 20.17 -4.49 15.14
C GLU A 171 19.60 -4.10 16.51
N LEU A 172 19.58 -5.07 17.40
CA LEU A 172 19.27 -4.89 18.81
C LEU A 172 20.58 -4.94 19.59
N VAL A 173 20.85 -3.93 20.40
CA VAL A 173 22.02 -3.86 21.29
C VAL A 173 21.58 -3.46 22.68
N LYS A 174 21.80 -4.33 23.67
CA LYS A 174 21.38 -4.14 25.07
C LYS A 174 19.89 -3.77 25.21
N GLY A 175 19.05 -4.33 24.35
CA GLY A 175 17.60 -4.10 24.32
C GLY A 175 17.15 -2.85 23.56
N TRP A 176 18.08 -2.07 22.99
CA TRP A 176 17.79 -0.88 22.19
C TRP A 176 17.90 -1.20 20.70
N VAL A 177 17.00 -0.65 19.89
CA VAL A 177 17.04 -0.78 18.43
C VAL A 177 17.97 0.28 17.86
N TRP A 178 18.94 -0.16 17.06
CA TRP A 178 19.87 0.70 16.35
C TRP A 178 19.76 0.47 14.86
N THR A 179 19.89 1.55 14.09
CA THR A 179 19.96 1.53 12.64
C THR A 179 21.26 2.19 12.22
N PHE A 180 22.01 1.54 11.35
CA PHE A 180 23.24 2.07 10.77
C PHE A 180 23.16 1.95 9.26
N ASP A 181 23.43 3.05 8.57
CA ASP A 181 23.51 3.11 7.13
C ASP A 181 24.80 3.84 6.71
N TRP A 182 25.42 3.35 5.65
CA TRP A 182 26.49 4.05 4.94
C TRP A 182 26.17 3.98 3.44
N CYS A 183 26.10 5.15 2.81
CA CYS A 183 25.85 5.38 1.39
C CYS A 183 27.01 6.20 0.79
#